data_AF-A0A962VJZ4-F1
#
_entry.id   AF-A0A962VJZ4-F1
#
_cell.length_a   1.000
_cell.length_b   1.000
_cell.length_c   1.000
_cell.angle_alpha   90.00
_cell.angle_beta   90.00
_cell.angle_gamma   90.00
#
_symmetry.space_group_name_H-M   'P 1'
#
loop_
_entity.id
_entity.type
_entity.pdbx_description
1 polymer ?
#
loop_
_entity_poly.entity_id
_entity_poly.type
_entity_poly.pdbx_seq_one_letter_code
_entity_poly.pdbx_strand_id
1 'polypeptide(L)' 'MMHRLQLKILDTRLGDSFPLPDYATDGSAGMDLRAMLDGPLELGPGETELIPTGIAIHIADPSLAAVILPRSGLGHKHG' A
#
# COMPACT_ATOMS: atom_id res chain seq x y z
N MET A 1 9.17 -18.31 -2.46
CA MET A 1 10.42 -17.57 -2.78
C MET A 1 10.40 -16.25 -2.02
N MET A 2 11.54 -15.74 -1.57
CA MET A 2 11.65 -14.38 -1.02
C MET A 2 12.40 -13.50 -2.01
N HIS A 3 11.82 -12.37 -2.40
CA HIS A 3 12.49 -11.33 -3.17
C HIS A 3 12.91 -10.20 -2.22
N ARG A 4 14.14 -9.71 -2.34
CA ARG A 4 14.59 -8.52 -1.61
C ARG A 4 14.37 -7.31 -2.49
N LEU A 5 13.64 -6.32 -1.97
CA LEU A 5 13.34 -5.06 -2.65
C LEU A 5 13.98 -3.90 -1.89
N GLN A 6 14.42 -2.86 -2.61
CA GLN A 6 14.82 -1.61 -1.98
C GLN A 6 13.56 -0.80 -1.67
N LEU A 7 13.46 -0.31 -0.43
CA LEU A 7 12.38 0.56 0.03
C LEU A 7 12.99 1.85 0.57
N LYS A 8 12.44 2.99 0.13
CA LYS A 8 12.74 4.31 0.66
C LYS A 8 11.51 4.86 1.37
N ILE A 9 11.66 5.21 2.64
CA ILE A 9 10.64 5.94 3.40
C ILE A 9 10.66 7.39 2.93
N LEU A 10 9.52 7.89 2.46
CA LEU A 10 9.33 9.26 1.97
C LEU A 10 8.66 10.15 3.02
N ASP A 11 7.91 9.55 3.94
CA ASP A 11 7.24 10.25 5.04
C ASP A 11 7.56 9.55 6.35
N THR A 12 8.05 10.33 7.31
CA THR A 12 8.63 9.87 8.58
C THR A 12 7.62 9.23 9.52
N ARG A 13 6.31 9.41 9.29
CA ARG A 13 5.26 8.76 10.10
C ARG A 13 5.22 7.25 9.84
N LEU A 14 5.75 6.77 8.73
CA LEU A 14 5.79 5.35 8.40
C LEU A 14 6.95 4.63 9.11
N GLY A 15 6.61 3.55 9.82
CA GLY A 15 7.49 2.87 10.77
C GLY A 15 7.38 3.43 12.21
N ASP A 16 6.66 4.54 12.39
CA ASP A 16 6.41 5.16 13.70
C ASP A 16 4.91 5.12 14.03
N SER A 17 4.14 6.10 13.53
CA SER A 17 2.70 6.21 13.78
C SER A 17 1.87 5.30 12.85
N PHE A 18 2.40 5.00 11.66
CA PHE A 18 1.83 4.05 10.70
C PHE A 18 2.80 2.87 10.55
N PRO A 19 2.36 1.61 10.69
CA PRO A 19 3.27 0.50 10.52
C PRO A 19 3.65 0.32 9.04
N LEU A 20 4.86 -0.21 8.81
CA LEU A 20 5.31 -0.59 7.47
C LEU A 20 4.38 -1.64 6.85
N PRO A 21 4.27 -1.71 5.51
CA PRO A 21 3.57 -2.80 4.84
C PRO A 21 4.17 -4.15 5.21
N ASP A 22 3.30 -5.09 5.53
CA ASP A 22 3.68 -6.46 5.89
C ASP A 22 2.60 -7.44 5.42
N TYR A 23 2.97 -8.71 5.30
CA TYR A 23 2.02 -9.79 5.03
C TYR A 23 1.21 -10.09 6.29
N ALA A 24 -0.12 -10.08 6.18
CA ALA A 24 -1.01 -10.27 7.33
C ALA A 24 -0.92 -11.70 7.93
N THR A 25 -0.58 -12.69 7.11
CA THR A 25 -0.38 -14.09 7.48
C THR A 25 0.70 -14.71 6.60
N ASP A 26 1.28 -15.85 7.01
CA ASP A 26 2.29 -16.58 6.24
C ASP A 26 1.82 -16.99 4.83
N GLY A 27 0.51 -17.14 4.63
CA GLY A 27 -0.08 -17.51 3.34
C GLY A 27 -0.57 -16.33 2.50
N SER A 28 -0.32 -15.09 2.93
CA SER A 28 -0.82 -13.90 2.24
C SER A 28 -0.06 -13.66 0.93
N ALA A 29 -0.80 -13.41 -0.15
CA ALA A 29 -0.21 -13.10 -1.45
C ALA A 29 0.17 -11.62 -1.63
N GLY A 30 -0.49 -10.72 -0.88
CA GLY A 30 -0.29 -9.27 -0.97
C GLY A 30 -0.05 -8.63 0.40
N MET A 31 0.53 -7.43 0.38
CA MET A 31 0.69 -6.57 1.54
C MET A 31 -0.31 -5.41 1.46
N ASP A 32 -0.91 -5.05 2.59
CA ASP A 32 -1.81 -3.89 2.64
C ASP A 32 -0.99 -2.58 2.52
N LEU A 33 -1.41 -1.71 1.60
CA LEU A 33 -0.92 -0.33 1.51
C LEU A 33 -1.82 0.59 2.35
N ARG A 34 -1.23 1.58 3.02
CA ARG A 34 -1.94 2.49 3.93
C ARG A 34 -2.01 3.89 3.33
N ALA A 35 -3.13 4.56 3.57
CA ALA A 35 -3.33 5.96 3.20
C ALA A 35 -2.56 6.87 4.15
N MET A 36 -1.59 7.64 3.62
CA MET A 36 -0.79 8.60 4.38
C MET A 36 -1.41 10.00 4.29
N LEU A 37 -2.55 10.16 4.96
CA LEU A 37 -3.30 11.41 5.02
C LEU A 37 -3.08 12.09 6.37
N ASP A 38 -3.18 13.42 6.39
CA ASP A 38 -3.09 14.21 7.63
C ASP A 38 -4.37 14.15 8.47
N GLY A 39 -5.48 13.77 7.84
CA GLY A 39 -6.77 13.59 8.49
C GLY A 39 -7.71 12.72 7.64
N PRO A 40 -8.95 12.48 8.11
CA PRO A 40 -9.95 11.76 7.35
C PRO A 40 -10.25 12.43 6.01
N LEU A 41 -10.46 11.60 4.98
CA LEU A 41 -10.93 12.02 3.66
C LEU A 41 -12.25 11.31 3.39
N GLU A 42 -13.30 12.08 3.07
CA GLU A 42 -14.58 11.55 2.61
C GLU A 42 -14.58 11.53 1.08
N LEU A 43 -15.00 10.41 0.49
CA LEU A 43 -15.14 10.26 -0.95
C LEU A 43 -16.62 10.11 -1.30
N GLY A 44 -17.11 11.02 -2.15
CA GLY A 44 -18.44 10.95 -2.74
C GLY A 44 -18.54 9.87 -3.83
N PRO A 45 -19.77 9.44 -4.19
CA PRO A 45 -19.96 8.50 -5.29
C PRO A 45 -19.36 9.00 -6.60
N GLY A 46 -18.45 8.22 -7.18
CA GLY A 46 -17.77 8.53 -8.45
C GLY A 46 -16.56 9.46 -8.32
N GLU A 47 -16.23 9.93 -7.10
CA GLU A 47 -15.01 10.69 -6.86
C GLU A 47 -13.77 9.80 -6.93
N THR A 48 -12.63 10.40 -7.23
CA THR A 48 -11.34 9.72 -7.30
C THR A 48 -10.27 10.64 -6.75
N GLU A 49 -9.49 10.12 -5.81
CA GLU A 49 -8.39 10.86 -5.18
C GLU A 49 -7.08 10.06 -5.29
N LEU A 50 -5.98 10.79 -5.51
CA LEU A 50 -4.65 10.20 -5.53
C LEU A 50 -4.07 10.21 -4.11
N ILE A 51 -4.00 9.03 -3.48
CA ILE A 51 -3.59 8.89 -2.09
C ILE A 51 -2.12 8.45 -2.00
N PRO A 52 -1.25 9.17 -1.25
CA PRO A 52 0.13 8.76 -1.03
C PRO A 52 0.23 7.59 -0.04
N THR A 53 1.25 6.75 -0.21
CA THR A 53 1.59 5.63 0.69
C THR A 53 2.78 5.91 1.61
N GLY A 54 3.51 7.01 1.37
CA GLY A 54 4.71 7.35 2.13
C GLY A 54 5.95 6.52 1.79
N ILE A 55 5.92 5.69 0.74
CA ILE A 55 7.06 4.87 0.30
C ILE A 55 7.33 5.02 -1.19
N ALA A 56 8.60 4.80 -1.55
CA ALA A 56 9.01 4.40 -2.88
C ALA A 56 9.69 3.04 -2.81
N ILE A 57 9.42 2.17 -3.78
CA ILE A 57 10.14 0.91 -3.96
C ILE A 57 10.91 0.92 -5.26
N HIS A 58 12.04 0.22 -5.27
CA HIS A 58 12.79 -0.04 -6.48
C HIS A 58 12.97 -1.55 -6.61
N ILE A 59 12.24 -2.13 -7.58
CA ILE A 59 12.23 -3.59 -7.82
C ILE A 59 13.55 -4.07 -8.40
N ALA A 60 14.16 -3.27 -9.29
CA ALA A 60 15.42 -3.53 -10.00
C ALA A 60 15.46 -4.77 -10.92
N ASP A 61 14.82 -5.86 -10.53
CA ASP A 61 14.75 -7.11 -11.31
C ASP A 61 13.74 -6.97 -12.47
N PRO A 62 14.18 -7.05 -13.74
CA PRO A 62 13.30 -6.91 -14.90
C PRO A 62 12.35 -8.10 -15.10
N SER A 63 12.57 -9.22 -14.40
CA SER A 63 11.69 -10.39 -14.44
C SER A 63 10.55 -10.31 -13.41
N LEU A 64 10.55 -9.27 -12.56
CA LEU A 64 9.59 -9.09 -11.48
C LEU A 64 8.80 -7.79 -11.66
N ALA A 65 7.51 -7.84 -11.33
CA ALA A 65 6.64 -6.67 -11.28
C ALA A 65 5.81 -6.70 -9.99
N ALA A 66 5.32 -5.53 -9.59
CA ALA A 66 4.29 -5.38 -8.57
C ALA A 66 2.98 -4.94 -9.22
N VAL A 67 1.86 -5.43 -8.71
CA VAL A 67 0.53 -4.99 -9.09
C VAL A 67 -0.18 -4.44 -7.86
N ILE A 68 -0.87 -3.31 -8.02
CA ILE A 68 -1.69 -2.71 -6.97
C ILE A 68 -3.13 -3.08 -7.27
N LEU A 69 -3.81 -3.67 -6.28
CA LEU A 69 -5.16 -4.20 -6.41
C LEU A 69 -6.07 -3.63 -5.31
N PRO A 70 -7.38 -3.47 -5.56
CA PRO A 70 -8.33 -3.15 -4.51
C PRO A 70 -8.38 -4.26 -3.44
N ARG A 71 -8.59 -3.87 -2.17
CA ARG A 71 -8.86 -4.84 -1.10
C ARG A 71 -10.24 -5.45 -1.33
N SER A 72 -10.33 -6.77 -1.43
CA SER A 72 -11.57 -7.47 -1.82
C SER A 72 -12.79 -7.08 -1.00
N GLY A 73 -12.65 -7.01 0.34
CA GLY A 73 -13.73 -6.64 1.23
C GLY A 73 -14.18 -5.18 1.09
N LEU A 74 -13.24 -4.27 0.84
CA LEU A 74 -13.53 -2.84 0.64
C LEU A 74 -14.19 -2.65 -0.73
N GLY A 75 -13.56 -3.17 -1.79
CA GLY A 75 -14.04 -3.15 -3.17
C GLY A 75 -15.47 -3.70 -3.33
N HIS A 76 -15.76 -4.84 -2.70
CA HIS A 76 -17.07 -5.48 -2.84
C HIS A 76 -18.18 -4.76 -2.06
N LYS A 77 -17.88 -4.25 -0.86
CA LYS A 77 -18.92 -3.72 0.06
C LYS A 77 -19.07 -2.21 0.01
N HIS A 78 -18.05 -1.49 -0.42
CA HIS A 78 -17.96 -0.03 -0.33
C HIS A 78 -17.62 0.65 -1.68
N GLY A 79 -17.53 -0.12 -2.77
CA GLY A 79 -17.12 0.38 -4.10
C GLY A 79 -15.62 0.35 -4.31
#